data_AF-A0A925MJU7-F1
#
_entry.id   AF-A0A925MJU7-F1
#
_cell.length_a   1.000
_cell.length_b   1.000
_cell.length_c   1.000
_cell.angle_alpha   90.00
_cell.angle_beta   90.00
_cell.angle_gamma   90.00
#
_symmetry.space_group_name_H-M   'P 1'
#
loop_
_entity.id
_entity.type
_entity.pdbx_description
1 polymer ?
#
loop_
_entity_poly.entity_id
_entity_poly.type
_entity_poly.pdbx_seq_one_letter_code
_entity_poly.pdbx_strand_id
1 'polypeptide(L)'
;MSRHSTHAISLCLIGAGMFAWAFAGRPLATNPNLSVPLNPMGINGSPYGEVFAMAMQGPIDTYFHGSMGTGVHRHVNGKACASCNGKAPVANTDFSTPKIFRIPQPEALPATKAELAKVKPTLGQKFETFLGSLEKLETISTNPKATSDAHKLYLRRQTEEKLRFAYQLDPAHYGNYNSLNFFLSEPAIGTRRELNQPVAKLAEETIEYCLKQEHDPRPALTAAAAATNILQFMFADQQEERPKFNTTQMRQFLGVLDYSLARYDSLAKEWDETKHWDLISTQRINECEDRYSFIRKIREACEKTILRLEGKHQPQASN
;
A
#
# COMPACT_ATOMS: atom_id res chain seq x y z
N MET A 1 -20.79 -17.94 40.59
CA MET A 1 -20.60 -18.89 39.47
C MET A 1 -19.14 -19.29 39.39
N SER A 2 -18.82 -20.58 39.19
CA SER A 2 -17.43 -21.00 39.02
C SER A 2 -16.91 -20.56 37.64
N ARG A 3 -15.61 -20.24 37.53
CA ARG A 3 -14.99 -19.86 36.25
C ARG A 3 -15.21 -20.93 35.17
N HIS A 4 -15.26 -22.20 35.54
CA HIS A 4 -15.53 -23.31 34.63
C HIS A 4 -16.93 -23.26 34.03
N SER A 5 -17.94 -22.90 34.83
CA SER A 5 -19.32 -22.74 34.34
C SER A 5 -19.45 -21.58 33.37
N THR A 6 -18.74 -20.47 33.61
CA THR A 6 -18.75 -19.31 32.70
C THR A 6 -18.07 -19.62 31.37
N HIS A 7 -16.91 -20.28 31.38
CA HIS A 7 -16.23 -20.70 30.15
C HIS A 7 -17.03 -21.71 29.33
N ALA A 8 -17.70 -22.66 29.99
CA ALA A 8 -18.56 -23.63 29.30
C ALA A 8 -19.74 -22.95 28.61
N ILE A 9 -20.39 -21.98 29.27
CA ILE A 9 -21.50 -21.23 28.67
C ILE A 9 -21.01 -20.39 27.48
N SER A 10 -19.86 -19.70 27.59
CA SER A 10 -19.28 -18.96 26.47
C SER A 10 -18.95 -19.86 25.28
N LEU A 11 -18.36 -21.03 25.51
CA LEU A 11 -18.06 -22.01 24.45
C LEU A 11 -19.34 -22.53 23.79
N CYS A 12 -20.39 -22.83 24.57
CA CYS A 12 -21.67 -23.25 24.04
C CYS A 12 -22.34 -22.15 23.21
N LEU A 13 -22.26 -20.88 23.64
CA LEU A 13 -22.81 -19.74 22.90
C LEU A 13 -22.06 -19.48 21.59
N ILE A 14 -20.72 -19.53 21.62
CA ILE A 14 -19.90 -19.41 20.40
C ILE A 14 -20.19 -20.58 19.45
N GLY A 15 -20.22 -21.81 19.97
CA GLY A 15 -20.52 -23.01 19.20
C GLY A 15 -21.92 -22.97 18.57
N ALA A 16 -22.95 -22.61 19.35
CA ALA A 16 -24.31 -22.47 18.85
C ALA A 16 -24.44 -21.34 17.81
N GLY A 17 -23.75 -20.22 18.02
CA GLY A 17 -23.68 -19.12 17.05
C GLY A 17 -23.05 -19.55 15.72
N MET A 18 -21.91 -20.25 15.77
CA MET A 18 -21.25 -20.80 14.57
C MET A 18 -22.11 -21.84 13.85
N PHE A 19 -22.83 -22.69 14.59
CA PHE A 19 -23.69 -23.72 14.02
C PHE A 19 -24.94 -23.13 13.35
N ALA A 20 -25.61 -22.18 14.03
CA ALA A 20 -26.74 -21.45 13.47
C ALA A 20 -26.33 -20.68 12.20
N TRP A 21 -25.13 -20.10 12.18
CA TRP A 21 -24.57 -19.43 11.02
C TRP A 21 -24.30 -20.38 9.84
N ALA A 22 -23.68 -21.53 10.07
CA ALA A 22 -23.43 -22.51 9.02
C ALA A 22 -24.74 -23.05 8.41
N PHE A 23 -25.81 -23.13 9.21
CA PHE A 23 -27.11 -23.61 8.75
C PHE A 23 -27.91 -22.53 8.01
N ALA A 24 -27.92 -21.29 8.53
CA ALA A 24 -28.65 -20.17 7.93
C ALA A 24 -27.93 -19.54 6.73
N GLY A 25 -26.59 -19.63 6.67
CA GLY A 25 -25.79 -19.12 5.57
C GLY A 25 -25.77 -20.03 4.33
N ARG A 26 -26.05 -21.34 4.49
CA ARG A 26 -26.05 -22.31 3.38
C ARG A 26 -27.02 -21.93 2.26
N PRO A 27 -28.30 -21.61 2.52
CA PRO A 27 -29.25 -21.21 1.47
C PRO A 27 -28.84 -19.94 0.73
N LEU A 28 -28.15 -19.01 1.40
CA LEU A 28 -27.64 -17.77 0.80
C LEU A 28 -26.43 -18.03 -0.09
N ALA A 29 -25.56 -18.97 0.31
CA ALA A 29 -24.38 -19.36 -0.46
C ALA A 29 -24.70 -20.25 -1.68
N THR A 30 -25.81 -21.00 -1.65
CA THR A 30 -26.20 -21.92 -2.72
C THR A 30 -27.24 -21.36 -3.67
N ASN A 31 -27.74 -20.14 -3.46
CA ASN A 31 -28.77 -19.56 -4.31
C ASN A 31 -28.13 -18.91 -5.56
N PRO A 32 -28.32 -19.49 -6.76
CA PRO A 32 -27.74 -18.95 -7.99
C PRO A 32 -28.34 -17.59 -8.40
N ASN A 33 -29.48 -17.19 -7.82
CA ASN A 33 -30.12 -15.89 -8.06
C ASN A 33 -29.61 -14.78 -7.13
N LEU A 34 -28.86 -15.12 -6.07
CA LEU A 34 -28.10 -14.15 -5.27
C LEU A 34 -26.77 -13.91 -5.98
N SER A 35 -26.79 -13.13 -7.07
CA SER A 35 -25.59 -12.68 -7.79
C SER A 35 -24.82 -11.59 -7.02
N VAL A 36 -24.84 -11.66 -5.69
CA VAL A 36 -24.12 -10.73 -4.82
C VAL A 36 -22.86 -11.46 -4.37
N PRO A 37 -21.65 -10.90 -4.57
CA PRO A 37 -20.43 -11.51 -4.08
C PRO A 37 -20.60 -11.81 -2.58
N LEU A 38 -20.30 -13.06 -2.19
CA LEU A 38 -20.46 -13.50 -0.81
C LEU A 38 -19.62 -12.60 0.10
N ASN A 39 -20.28 -11.73 0.86
CA ASN A 39 -19.68 -10.92 1.91
C ASN A 39 -20.15 -11.49 3.27
N PRO A 40 -19.60 -12.63 3.72
CA PRO A 40 -20.03 -13.25 4.95
C PRO A 40 -19.89 -12.25 6.10
N MET A 41 -20.99 -12.02 6.81
CA MET A 41 -21.10 -11.05 7.92
C MET A 41 -20.86 -9.58 7.53
N GLY A 42 -20.85 -9.25 6.23
CA GLY A 42 -20.66 -7.87 5.79
C GLY A 42 -19.25 -7.34 6.07
N ILE A 43 -18.25 -8.20 6.31
CA ILE A 43 -16.91 -7.78 6.76
C ILE A 43 -16.19 -6.98 5.67
N ASN A 44 -16.30 -7.38 4.40
CA ASN A 44 -15.64 -6.69 3.29
C ASN A 44 -16.19 -5.27 3.14
N GLY A 45 -15.32 -4.27 3.13
CA GLY A 45 -15.68 -2.86 3.05
C GLY A 45 -16.33 -2.29 4.33
N SER A 46 -16.31 -3.04 5.44
CA SER A 46 -16.78 -2.54 6.75
C SER A 46 -15.62 -2.00 7.60
N PRO A 47 -15.91 -1.24 8.67
CA PRO A 47 -14.88 -0.82 9.64
C PRO A 47 -14.10 -2.00 10.26
N TYR A 48 -14.71 -3.18 10.40
CA TYR A 48 -14.00 -4.38 10.83
C TYR A 48 -13.07 -4.91 9.75
N GLY A 49 -13.50 -4.86 8.49
CA GLY A 49 -12.69 -5.16 7.32
C GLY A 49 -11.43 -4.29 7.27
N GLU A 50 -11.55 -2.99 7.49
CA GLU A 50 -10.42 -2.05 7.55
C GLU A 50 -9.37 -2.45 8.60
N VAL A 51 -9.81 -2.82 9.81
CA VAL A 51 -8.92 -3.28 10.87
C VAL A 51 -8.19 -4.57 10.47
N PHE A 52 -8.91 -5.54 9.90
CA PHE A 52 -8.28 -6.77 9.41
C PHE A 52 -7.34 -6.50 8.25
N ALA A 53 -7.69 -5.61 7.33
CA ALA A 53 -6.87 -5.23 6.19
C ALA A 53 -5.56 -4.57 6.64
N MET A 54 -5.60 -3.72 7.67
CA MET A 54 -4.39 -3.18 8.29
C MET A 54 -3.56 -4.26 8.99
N ALA A 55 -4.19 -5.16 9.74
CA ALA A 55 -3.49 -6.27 10.42
C ALA A 55 -2.78 -7.21 9.42
N MET A 56 -3.28 -7.31 8.19
CA MET A 56 -2.67 -8.10 7.12
C MET A 56 -1.38 -7.50 6.56
N GLN A 57 -1.05 -6.23 6.83
CA GLN A 57 0.16 -5.58 6.31
C GLN A 57 1.45 -6.26 6.76
N GLY A 58 1.55 -6.62 8.05
CA GLY A 58 2.72 -7.35 8.58
C GLY A 58 2.92 -8.68 7.86
N PRO A 59 1.91 -9.59 7.85
CA PRO A 59 2.00 -10.83 7.09
C PRO A 59 2.27 -10.64 5.59
N ILE A 60 1.71 -9.62 4.95
CA ILE A 60 2.01 -9.34 3.53
C ILE A 60 3.49 -9.00 3.38
N ASP A 61 4.01 -8.09 4.20
CA ASP A 61 5.42 -7.66 4.17
C ASP A 61 6.37 -8.85 4.35
N THR A 62 6.11 -9.71 5.34
CA THR A 62 6.87 -10.94 5.57
C THR A 62 6.95 -11.79 4.31
N TYR A 63 5.82 -12.08 3.66
CA TYR A 63 5.82 -12.95 2.47
C TYR A 63 6.37 -12.25 1.22
N PHE A 64 6.10 -10.96 1.06
CA PHE A 64 6.60 -10.14 -0.05
C PHE A 64 8.13 -10.11 -0.07
N HIS A 65 8.75 -10.06 1.12
CA HIS A 65 10.19 -10.13 1.29
C HIS A 65 10.73 -11.56 1.49
N GLY A 66 9.91 -12.57 1.23
CA GLY A 66 10.31 -13.98 1.21
C GLY A 66 10.64 -14.57 2.58
N SER A 67 9.91 -14.13 3.60
CA SER A 67 10.17 -14.40 5.02
C SER A 67 11.54 -13.91 5.50
N MET A 68 12.19 -13.06 4.71
CA MET A 68 13.37 -12.30 5.10
C MET A 68 12.88 -10.88 5.29
N GLY A 69 12.44 -10.52 6.50
CA GLY A 69 11.92 -9.17 6.74
C GLY A 69 12.91 -8.13 6.24
N THR A 70 12.41 -7.09 5.57
CA THR A 70 13.28 -5.97 5.25
C THR A 70 13.55 -5.26 6.56
N GLY A 71 14.78 -5.34 7.06
CA GLY A 71 15.21 -4.62 8.26
C GLY A 71 15.24 -3.10 8.06
N VAL A 72 14.18 -2.50 7.52
CA VAL A 72 14.05 -1.05 7.32
C VAL A 72 13.53 -0.45 8.63
N HIS A 73 14.46 -0.19 9.54
CA HIS A 73 14.20 0.77 10.61
C HIS A 73 14.37 2.18 10.03
N ARG A 74 13.51 3.13 10.47
CA ARG A 74 13.59 4.52 10.05
C ARG A 74 14.88 5.16 10.56
N HIS A 75 15.72 5.66 9.66
CA HIS A 75 16.88 6.47 10.03
C HIS A 75 16.47 7.92 10.27
N VAL A 76 16.83 8.47 11.43
CA VAL A 76 16.88 9.93 11.60
C VAL A 76 18.16 10.41 10.93
N ASN A 77 18.05 11.28 9.92
CA ASN A 77 19.22 11.84 9.22
C ASN A 77 20.22 12.42 10.24
N GLY A 78 21.49 12.02 10.13
CA GLY A 78 22.57 12.49 10.99
C GLY A 78 22.74 11.74 12.33
N LYS A 79 21.83 10.85 12.73
CA LYS A 79 22.03 9.98 13.90
C LYS A 79 22.57 8.62 13.48
N ALA A 80 23.71 8.24 14.05
CA ALA A 80 24.26 6.91 13.87
C ALA A 80 23.27 5.88 14.44
N CYS A 81 22.85 4.92 13.61
CA CYS A 81 21.99 3.86 14.09
C CYS A 81 22.83 2.77 14.74
N ALA A 82 22.62 2.54 16.04
CA ALA A 82 23.34 1.51 16.79
C ALA A 82 23.10 0.09 16.23
N SER A 83 22.01 -0.11 15.50
CA SER A 83 21.65 -1.37 14.87
C SER A 83 22.31 -1.59 13.49
N CYS A 84 22.89 -0.57 12.86
CA CYS A 84 23.70 -0.71 11.65
C CYS A 84 25.18 -0.74 12.03
N ASN A 85 25.85 -1.88 11.83
CA ASN A 85 27.28 -2.08 12.14
C ASN A 85 28.22 -1.24 11.26
N GLY A 86 28.14 0.11 11.33
CA GLY A 86 29.12 1.04 10.79
C GLY A 86 29.41 0.95 9.28
N LYS A 87 28.73 0.09 8.53
CA LYS A 87 28.88 0.02 7.08
C LYS A 87 28.14 1.21 6.48
N ALA A 88 28.91 2.23 6.13
CA ALA A 88 28.47 3.22 5.16
C ALA A 88 27.88 2.50 3.94
N PRO A 89 26.83 3.03 3.29
CA PRO A 89 26.30 2.41 2.09
C PRO A 89 27.43 2.36 1.05
N VAL A 90 27.78 1.15 0.64
CA VAL A 90 28.72 0.89 -0.44
C VAL A 90 28.09 1.49 -1.70
N ALA A 91 28.74 2.49 -2.26
CA ALA A 91 28.43 2.98 -3.59
C ALA A 91 28.87 1.94 -4.63
N ASN A 92 28.02 1.74 -5.64
CA ASN A 92 28.14 0.90 -6.85
C ASN A 92 27.71 -0.57 -6.64
N THR A 93 26.82 -1.14 -7.46
CA THR A 93 26.72 -1.05 -8.93
C THR A 93 25.28 -1.20 -9.46
N ASP A 94 24.97 -0.44 -10.51
CA ASP A 94 24.01 -0.65 -11.61
C ASP A 94 22.80 -1.57 -11.36
N PHE A 95 21.71 -0.97 -10.88
CA PHE A 95 20.38 -1.20 -11.44
C PHE A 95 19.59 0.11 -11.29
N SER A 96 19.17 0.65 -12.43
CA SER A 96 18.38 1.86 -12.61
C SER A 96 17.06 1.78 -11.85
N THR A 97 17.08 2.09 -10.55
CA THR A 97 15.90 2.20 -9.70
C THR A 97 15.51 3.68 -9.57
N PRO A 98 14.22 4.04 -9.74
CA PRO A 98 13.78 5.41 -9.52
C PRO A 98 13.99 5.76 -8.05
N LYS A 99 14.68 6.88 -7.80
CA LYS A 99 14.93 7.43 -6.46
C LYS A 99 13.62 7.63 -5.72
N ILE A 100 13.28 6.71 -4.83
CA ILE A 100 12.22 6.88 -3.85
C ILE A 100 12.68 7.97 -2.87
N PHE A 101 11.89 9.04 -2.82
CA PHE A 101 11.60 9.92 -1.68
C PHE A 101 12.77 10.30 -0.74
N ARG A 102 13.31 11.53 -0.91
CA ARG A 102 14.11 12.24 0.10
C ARG A 102 13.35 13.50 0.52
N ILE A 103 12.94 13.58 1.78
CA ILE A 103 12.46 14.83 2.40
C ILE A 103 13.68 15.63 2.90
N PRO A 104 13.84 16.92 2.55
CA PRO A 104 14.79 17.81 3.22
C PRO A 104 14.30 18.13 4.64
N GLN A 105 15.14 17.96 5.65
CA GLN A 105 14.87 18.41 7.02
C GLN A 105 15.76 19.62 7.39
N PRO A 106 15.29 20.48 8.30
CA PRO A 106 15.91 21.77 8.59
C PRO A 106 17.31 21.61 9.20
N GLU A 107 18.20 22.52 8.82
CA GLU A 107 19.61 22.55 9.21
C GLU A 107 19.75 22.67 10.73
N ALA A 108 20.11 21.57 11.39
CA ALA A 108 20.60 21.60 12.76
C ALA A 108 22.13 21.69 12.75
N LEU A 109 22.66 22.71 13.44
CA LEU A 109 24.08 22.99 13.63
C LEU A 109 24.88 21.76 14.11
N PRO A 110 26.12 21.56 13.62
CA PRO A 110 26.88 20.36 13.92
C PRO A 110 27.49 20.44 15.33
N ALA A 111 26.92 19.68 16.26
CA ALA A 111 27.66 19.28 17.46
C ALA A 111 28.75 18.25 17.06
N THR A 112 29.99 18.57 17.38
CA THR A 112 31.18 17.78 17.06
C THR A 112 31.12 16.39 17.66
N LYS A 113 31.34 15.37 16.81
CA LYS A 113 31.27 13.91 17.08
C LYS A 113 32.17 13.37 18.21
N ALA A 114 32.96 14.22 18.89
CA ALA A 114 33.96 13.79 19.86
C ALA A 114 33.41 13.60 21.30
N GLU A 115 32.26 14.17 21.66
CA GLU A 115 31.80 14.19 23.06
C GLU A 115 30.79 13.11 23.46
N LEU A 116 30.21 12.36 22.50
CA LEU A 116 29.15 11.38 22.78
C LEU A 116 29.64 9.93 23.05
N ALA A 117 30.95 9.67 23.03
CA ALA A 117 31.49 8.31 23.05
C ALA A 117 31.68 7.67 24.45
N LYS A 118 31.24 8.30 25.55
CA LYS A 118 31.51 7.82 26.93
C LYS A 118 30.29 7.66 27.85
N VAL A 119 29.08 7.53 27.30
CA VAL A 119 27.89 7.26 28.14
C VAL A 119 27.54 5.77 28.06
N LYS A 120 27.62 5.06 29.21
CA LYS A 120 27.16 3.68 29.31
C LYS A 120 25.65 3.65 29.02
N PRO A 121 25.16 2.74 28.16
CA PRO A 121 23.75 2.72 27.79
C PRO A 121 22.89 2.42 29.02
N THR A 122 21.82 3.20 29.17
CA THR A 122 20.83 3.03 30.24
C THR A 122 20.09 1.70 30.09
N LEU A 123 19.43 1.23 31.15
CA LEU A 123 18.65 -0.01 31.11
C LEU A 123 17.57 0.02 30.01
N GLY A 124 16.90 1.18 29.83
CA GLY A 124 15.93 1.40 28.75
C GLY A 124 16.55 1.26 27.36
N GLN A 125 17.72 1.87 27.13
CA GLN A 125 18.44 1.74 25.85
C GLN A 125 18.89 0.30 25.59
N LYS A 126 19.30 -0.45 26.63
CA LYS A 126 19.64 -1.87 26.49
C LYS A 126 18.42 -2.71 26.14
N PHE A 127 17.26 -2.41 26.73
CA PHE A 127 16.02 -3.11 26.43
C PHE A 127 15.51 -2.79 25.02
N GLU A 128 15.54 -1.53 24.58
CA GLU A 128 15.25 -1.14 23.19
C GLU A 128 16.20 -1.81 22.19
N THR A 129 17.50 -1.87 22.52
CA THR A 129 18.49 -2.54 21.68
C THR A 129 18.23 -4.05 21.62
N PHE A 130 17.80 -4.65 22.73
CA PHE A 130 17.42 -6.05 22.79
C PHE A 130 16.17 -6.33 21.97
N LEU A 131 15.11 -5.53 22.10
CA LEU A 131 13.90 -5.64 21.27
C LEU A 131 14.22 -5.48 19.79
N GLY A 132 15.03 -4.47 19.43
CA GLY A 132 15.50 -4.30 18.06
C GLY A 132 16.43 -5.42 17.57
N SER A 133 17.05 -6.19 18.48
CA SER A 133 17.80 -7.39 18.12
C SER A 133 16.91 -8.60 17.89
N LEU A 134 15.80 -8.72 18.62
CA LEU A 134 14.79 -9.76 18.40
C LEU A 134 14.03 -9.54 17.09
N GLU A 135 13.68 -8.29 16.78
CA GLU A 135 13.08 -7.90 15.49
C GLU A 135 13.98 -8.31 14.30
N LYS A 136 15.31 -8.21 14.45
CA LYS A 136 16.26 -8.67 13.44
C LYS A 136 16.33 -10.19 13.29
N LEU A 137 16.05 -10.96 14.34
CA LEU A 137 16.09 -12.43 14.27
C LEU A 137 14.97 -12.97 13.39
N GLU A 138 13.84 -12.27 13.29
CA GLU A 138 12.76 -12.60 12.35
C GLU A 138 13.21 -12.47 10.88
N THR A 139 14.20 -11.61 10.61
CA THR A 139 14.64 -11.27 9.25
C THR A 139 15.77 -12.13 8.68
N ILE A 140 16.43 -12.96 9.51
CA ILE A 140 17.60 -13.73 9.10
C ILE A 140 17.14 -15.14 8.71
N SER A 141 17.31 -15.48 7.42
CA SER A 141 17.15 -16.86 6.97
C SER A 141 18.11 -17.76 7.76
N THR A 142 17.56 -18.67 8.56
CA THR A 142 18.31 -19.71 9.24
C THR A 142 18.66 -20.88 8.31
N ASN A 143 18.15 -20.86 7.07
CA ASN A 143 18.43 -21.88 6.07
C ASN A 143 19.71 -21.51 5.29
N PRO A 144 20.76 -22.36 5.30
CA PRO A 144 21.99 -22.12 4.55
C PRO A 144 21.84 -22.32 3.04
N LYS A 145 20.70 -22.87 2.57
CA LYS A 145 20.44 -23.08 1.15
C LYS A 145 19.68 -21.89 0.55
N ALA A 146 20.08 -21.47 -0.64
CA ALA A 146 19.34 -20.48 -1.41
C ALA A 146 17.90 -20.94 -1.68
N THR A 147 16.96 -20.00 -1.65
CA THR A 147 15.53 -20.20 -1.95
C THR A 147 15.38 -20.79 -3.35
N SER A 148 14.80 -22.00 -3.46
CA SER A 148 14.51 -22.63 -4.75
C SER A 148 13.44 -21.86 -5.53
N ASP A 149 13.41 -22.01 -6.85
CA ASP A 149 12.41 -21.32 -7.69
C ASP A 149 10.97 -21.77 -7.38
N ALA A 150 10.79 -23.04 -7.01
CA ALA A 150 9.50 -23.55 -6.53
C ALA A 150 9.06 -22.84 -5.22
N HIS A 151 10.00 -22.59 -4.30
CA HIS A 151 9.70 -21.88 -3.07
C HIS A 151 9.42 -20.39 -3.31
N LYS A 152 10.16 -19.73 -4.22
CA LYS A 152 9.85 -18.35 -4.66
C LYS A 152 8.45 -18.26 -5.26
N LEU A 153 8.08 -19.22 -6.11
CA LEU A 153 6.74 -19.25 -6.72
C LEU A 153 5.65 -19.44 -5.67
N TYR A 154 5.87 -20.33 -4.69
CA TYR A 154 4.97 -20.50 -3.56
C TYR A 154 4.79 -19.19 -2.76
N LEU A 155 5.90 -18.52 -2.41
CA LEU A 155 5.87 -17.25 -1.68
C LEU A 155 5.09 -16.19 -2.46
N ARG A 156 5.33 -16.05 -3.76
CA ARG A 156 4.60 -15.12 -4.62
C ARG A 156 3.10 -15.39 -4.64
N ARG A 157 2.68 -16.67 -4.72
CA ARG A 157 1.25 -17.03 -4.65
C ARG A 157 0.63 -16.65 -3.31
N GLN A 158 1.32 -16.93 -2.21
CA GLN A 158 0.86 -16.55 -0.87
C GLN A 158 0.78 -15.02 -0.70
N THR A 159 1.76 -14.28 -1.24
CA THR A 159 1.72 -12.82 -1.27
C THR A 159 0.51 -12.31 -2.05
N GLU A 160 0.25 -12.85 -3.25
CA GLU A 160 -0.90 -12.45 -4.07
C GLU A 160 -2.23 -12.71 -3.36
N GLU A 161 -2.40 -13.90 -2.78
CA GLU A 161 -3.62 -14.27 -2.03
C GLU A 161 -3.87 -13.30 -0.88
N LYS A 162 -2.83 -12.97 -0.11
CA LYS A 162 -2.94 -12.03 1.01
C LYS A 162 -3.21 -10.60 0.56
N LEU A 163 -2.58 -10.14 -0.52
CA LEU A 163 -2.82 -8.82 -1.11
C LEU A 163 -4.26 -8.70 -1.62
N ARG A 164 -4.77 -9.73 -2.31
CA ARG A 164 -6.16 -9.77 -2.77
C ARG A 164 -7.14 -9.78 -1.62
N PHE A 165 -6.86 -10.56 -0.58
CA PHE A 165 -7.70 -10.61 0.61
C PHE A 165 -7.73 -9.25 1.35
N ALA A 166 -6.57 -8.63 1.58
CA ALA A 166 -6.49 -7.32 2.21
C ALA A 166 -7.21 -6.23 1.38
N TYR A 167 -7.11 -6.28 0.06
CA TYR A 167 -7.85 -5.37 -0.83
C TYR A 167 -9.36 -5.61 -0.77
N GLN A 168 -9.82 -6.86 -0.74
CA GLN A 168 -11.26 -7.15 -0.59
C GLN A 168 -11.83 -6.64 0.73
N LEU A 169 -11.03 -6.68 1.80
CA LEU A 169 -11.43 -6.19 3.11
C LEU A 169 -11.53 -4.65 3.14
N ASP A 170 -10.57 -3.96 2.53
CA ASP A 170 -10.55 -2.50 2.42
C ASP A 170 -9.96 -2.04 1.07
N PRO A 171 -10.83 -1.82 0.07
CA PRO A 171 -10.40 -1.32 -1.24
C PRO A 171 -9.93 0.15 -1.21
N ALA A 172 -10.36 0.93 -0.20
CA ALA A 172 -9.99 2.32 -0.07
C ALA A 172 -8.60 2.51 0.57
N HIS A 173 -8.02 1.47 1.16
CA HIS A 173 -6.68 1.55 1.73
C HIS A 173 -5.60 1.70 0.65
N TYR A 174 -5.02 2.90 0.56
CA TYR A 174 -3.96 3.27 -0.38
C TYR A 174 -2.85 2.23 -0.50
N GLY A 175 -2.32 1.77 0.64
CA GLY A 175 -1.21 0.82 0.65
C GLY A 175 -1.59 -0.55 0.13
N ASN A 176 -2.84 -0.99 0.37
CA ASN A 176 -3.27 -2.34 -0.02
C ASN A 176 -3.53 -2.38 -1.52
N TYR A 177 -4.26 -1.38 -2.01
CA TYR A 177 -4.48 -1.17 -3.44
C TYR A 177 -3.14 -1.06 -4.19
N ASN A 178 -2.25 -0.13 -3.81
CA ASN A 178 -1.02 0.09 -4.57
C ASN A 178 -0.08 -1.11 -4.53
N SER A 179 0.00 -1.84 -3.41
CA SER A 179 0.80 -3.05 -3.32
C SER A 179 0.26 -4.16 -4.21
N LEU A 180 -1.07 -4.34 -4.23
CA LEU A 180 -1.72 -5.30 -5.13
C LEU A 180 -1.53 -4.88 -6.60
N ASN A 181 -1.77 -3.62 -6.93
CA ASN A 181 -1.59 -3.08 -8.29
C ASN A 181 -0.15 -3.31 -8.76
N PHE A 182 0.84 -2.94 -7.95
CA PHE A 182 2.26 -3.15 -8.23
C PHE A 182 2.61 -4.63 -8.41
N PHE A 183 2.13 -5.50 -7.53
CA PHE A 183 2.37 -6.94 -7.62
C PHE A 183 1.79 -7.55 -8.90
N LEU A 184 0.64 -7.07 -9.35
CA LEU A 184 0.01 -7.51 -10.59
C LEU A 184 0.63 -6.87 -11.83
N SER A 185 1.29 -5.71 -11.68
CA SER A 185 1.88 -4.96 -12.79
C SER A 185 3.37 -5.21 -13.00
N GLU A 186 4.06 -5.90 -12.09
CA GLU A 186 5.50 -6.14 -12.21
C GLU A 186 5.79 -7.63 -12.47
N PRO A 187 6.13 -8.03 -13.71
CA PRO A 187 6.38 -9.43 -14.06
C PRO A 187 7.53 -10.06 -13.26
N ALA A 188 8.51 -9.25 -12.82
CA ALA A 188 9.64 -9.74 -12.05
C ALA A 188 9.25 -10.26 -10.66
N ILE A 189 8.17 -9.72 -10.09
CA ILE A 189 7.74 -9.97 -8.70
C ILE A 189 6.44 -10.79 -8.67
N GLY A 190 5.55 -10.58 -9.64
CA GLY A 190 4.25 -11.23 -9.73
C GLY A 190 4.29 -12.74 -10.03
N THR A 191 3.10 -13.33 -10.06
CA THR A 191 2.85 -14.74 -10.42
C THR A 191 2.58 -14.94 -11.91
N ARG A 192 2.35 -13.86 -12.67
CA ARG A 192 1.95 -13.89 -14.08
C ARG A 192 3.03 -13.26 -14.96
N ARG A 193 3.23 -13.83 -16.16
CA ARG A 193 4.18 -13.32 -17.17
C ARG A 193 3.60 -12.20 -18.03
N GLU A 194 2.28 -12.12 -18.14
CA GLU A 194 1.59 -11.14 -18.98
C GLU A 194 0.71 -10.23 -18.12
N LEU A 195 1.02 -8.93 -18.15
CA LEU A 195 0.09 -7.89 -17.74
C LEU A 195 -0.99 -7.74 -18.81
N ASN A 196 -2.13 -7.15 -18.46
CA ASN A 196 -2.67 -5.96 -19.17
C ASN A 196 -4.18 -5.75 -18.99
N GLN A 197 -5.00 -6.78 -18.73
CA GLN A 197 -6.44 -6.59 -18.48
C GLN A 197 -6.85 -6.55 -16.99
N PRO A 198 -6.31 -7.39 -16.10
CA PRO A 198 -6.75 -7.40 -14.70
C PRO A 198 -6.41 -6.13 -13.92
N VAL A 199 -5.36 -5.40 -14.32
CA VAL A 199 -4.84 -4.27 -13.56
C VAL A 199 -5.61 -2.97 -13.84
N ALA A 200 -5.93 -2.70 -15.10
CA ALA A 200 -6.79 -1.58 -15.47
C ALA A 200 -8.17 -1.70 -14.82
N LYS A 201 -8.77 -2.91 -14.89
CA LYS A 201 -10.03 -3.22 -14.23
C LYS A 201 -9.96 -3.00 -12.70
N LEU A 202 -8.90 -3.48 -12.05
CA LEU A 202 -8.70 -3.26 -10.61
C LEU A 202 -8.65 -1.76 -10.27
N ALA A 203 -7.93 -0.96 -11.07
CA ALA A 203 -7.83 0.47 -10.86
C ALA A 203 -9.18 1.19 -11.06
N GLU A 204 -9.94 0.84 -12.11
CA GLU A 204 -11.29 1.39 -12.36
C GLU A 204 -12.26 1.05 -11.23
N GLU A 205 -12.30 -0.21 -10.78
CA GLU A 205 -13.12 -0.64 -9.65
C GLU A 205 -12.73 0.10 -8.36
N THR A 206 -11.42 0.34 -8.16
CA THR A 206 -10.92 1.10 -7.00
C THR A 206 -11.38 2.56 -7.04
N ILE A 207 -11.29 3.20 -8.22
CA ILE A 207 -11.78 4.58 -8.41
C ILE A 207 -13.26 4.65 -8.08
N GLU A 208 -14.07 3.75 -8.65
CA GLU A 208 -15.52 3.72 -8.42
C GLU A 208 -15.85 3.51 -6.94
N TYR A 209 -15.19 2.57 -6.27
CA TYR A 209 -15.39 2.30 -4.85
C TYR A 209 -15.03 3.52 -3.99
N CYS A 210 -13.86 4.11 -4.23
CA CYS A 210 -13.34 5.20 -3.42
C CYS A 210 -14.16 6.48 -3.59
N LEU A 211 -14.61 6.79 -4.80
CA LEU A 211 -15.38 8.01 -5.07
C LEU A 211 -16.83 7.94 -4.54
N LYS A 212 -17.33 6.76 -4.16
CA LYS A 212 -18.60 6.58 -3.42
C LYS A 212 -18.48 6.96 -1.94
N GLN A 213 -17.26 7.10 -1.41
CA GLN A 213 -17.07 7.48 -0.01
C GLN A 213 -17.28 9.00 0.13
N GLU A 214 -18.18 9.39 1.03
CA GLU A 214 -18.64 10.79 1.12
C GLU A 214 -18.02 11.58 2.26
N HIS A 215 -17.50 10.92 3.29
CA HIS A 215 -17.13 11.57 4.55
C HIS A 215 -15.67 11.38 4.95
N ASP A 216 -14.85 10.73 4.10
CA ASP A 216 -13.45 10.46 4.37
C ASP A 216 -12.59 10.94 3.19
N PRO A 217 -11.61 11.84 3.41
CA PRO A 217 -10.71 12.29 2.35
C PRO A 217 -9.76 11.18 1.86
N ARG A 218 -9.39 10.20 2.69
CA ARG A 218 -8.35 9.20 2.38
C ARG A 218 -8.68 8.34 1.14
N PRO A 219 -9.91 7.83 0.95
CA PRO A 219 -10.33 7.16 -0.28
C PRO A 219 -10.06 7.99 -1.55
N ALA A 220 -10.24 9.31 -1.51
CA ALA A 220 -10.00 10.17 -2.67
C ALA A 220 -8.53 10.15 -3.11
N LEU A 221 -7.58 10.03 -2.17
CA LEU A 221 -6.16 9.83 -2.52
C LEU A 221 -5.90 8.47 -3.15
N THR A 222 -6.62 7.43 -2.72
CA THR A 222 -6.52 6.09 -3.32
C THR A 222 -7.10 6.09 -4.75
N ALA A 223 -8.22 6.76 -4.98
CA ALA A 223 -8.78 6.97 -6.33
C ALA A 223 -7.78 7.73 -7.22
N ALA A 224 -7.18 8.80 -6.69
CA ALA A 224 -6.17 9.57 -7.40
C ALA A 224 -4.96 8.69 -7.79
N ALA A 225 -4.45 7.88 -6.87
CA ALA A 225 -3.37 6.92 -7.16
C ALA A 225 -3.78 5.90 -8.24
N ALA A 226 -5.00 5.38 -8.18
CA ALA A 226 -5.52 4.46 -9.19
C ALA A 226 -5.60 5.10 -10.58
N ALA A 227 -6.05 6.36 -10.67
CA ALA A 227 -6.03 7.12 -11.92
C ALA A 227 -4.60 7.32 -12.45
N THR A 228 -3.61 7.58 -11.57
CA THR A 228 -2.20 7.68 -11.99
C THR A 228 -1.65 6.37 -12.53
N ASN A 229 -2.05 5.22 -11.97
CA ASN A 229 -1.64 3.91 -12.46
C ASN A 229 -2.19 3.64 -13.86
N ILE A 230 -3.46 4.00 -14.13
CA ILE A 230 -4.06 3.90 -15.47
C ILE A 230 -3.32 4.79 -16.47
N LEU A 231 -3.04 6.04 -16.12
CA LEU A 231 -2.28 6.96 -16.98
C LEU A 231 -0.89 6.41 -17.30
N GLN A 232 -0.21 5.82 -16.32
CA GLN A 232 1.10 5.21 -16.54
C GLN A 232 1.05 4.06 -17.55
N PHE A 233 0.01 3.22 -17.51
CA PHE A 233 -0.21 2.18 -18.53
C PHE A 233 -0.45 2.79 -19.90
N MET A 234 -1.28 3.84 -20.00
CA MET A 234 -1.54 4.52 -21.26
C MET A 234 -0.28 5.17 -21.85
N PHE A 235 0.60 5.71 -21.01
CA PHE A 235 1.88 6.27 -21.44
C PHE A 235 2.88 5.20 -21.89
N ALA A 236 2.91 4.04 -21.21
CA ALA A 236 3.74 2.92 -21.63
C ALA A 236 3.32 2.38 -23.00
N ASP A 237 2.00 2.30 -23.27
CA ASP A 237 1.44 1.87 -24.56
C ASP A 237 1.83 2.78 -25.74
N GLN A 238 2.24 4.03 -25.49
CA GLN A 238 2.76 4.92 -26.54
C GLN A 238 4.12 4.49 -27.11
N GLN A 239 4.79 3.52 -26.48
CA GLN A 239 6.05 2.95 -26.97
C GLN A 239 5.82 1.80 -27.95
N GLU A 240 4.59 1.28 -28.05
CA GLU A 240 4.23 0.20 -28.96
C GLU A 240 4.09 0.70 -30.40
N GLU A 241 4.33 -0.18 -31.38
CA GLU A 241 4.21 0.17 -32.81
C GLU A 241 2.79 0.67 -33.19
N ARG A 242 1.78 0.20 -32.47
CA ARG A 242 0.37 0.58 -32.65
C ARG A 242 -0.26 0.87 -31.28
N PRO A 243 -0.15 2.12 -30.80
CA PRO A 243 -0.75 2.52 -29.54
C PRO A 243 -2.27 2.31 -29.59
N LYS A 244 -2.80 1.70 -28.53
CA LYS A 244 -4.23 1.47 -28.32
C LYS A 244 -4.92 2.70 -27.76
N PHE A 245 -4.20 3.50 -26.98
CA PHE A 245 -4.76 4.66 -26.31
C PHE A 245 -4.41 5.96 -27.01
N ASN A 246 -5.38 6.87 -27.06
CA ASN A 246 -5.19 8.22 -27.60
C ASN A 246 -5.12 9.28 -26.48
N THR A 247 -4.71 10.49 -26.85
CA THR A 247 -4.57 11.61 -25.91
C THR A 247 -5.90 12.03 -25.29
N THR A 248 -7.03 11.85 -25.98
CA THR A 248 -8.37 12.11 -25.41
C THR A 248 -8.66 11.20 -24.22
N GLN A 249 -8.37 9.91 -24.31
CA GLN A 249 -8.53 8.98 -23.19
C GLN A 249 -7.60 9.33 -22.03
N MET A 250 -6.36 9.76 -22.32
CA MET A 250 -5.44 10.23 -21.28
C MET A 250 -5.98 11.49 -20.59
N ARG A 251 -6.58 12.43 -21.33
CA ARG A 251 -7.24 13.62 -20.77
C ARG A 251 -8.42 13.25 -19.87
N GLN A 252 -9.20 12.23 -20.23
CA GLN A 252 -10.30 11.74 -19.40
C GLN A 252 -9.78 11.26 -18.04
N PHE A 253 -8.74 10.41 -18.00
CA PHE A 253 -8.18 9.94 -16.74
C PHE A 253 -7.40 11.02 -15.97
N LEU A 254 -6.81 12.00 -16.66
CA LEU A 254 -6.29 13.21 -16.00
C LEU A 254 -7.42 13.99 -15.30
N GLY A 255 -8.60 14.07 -15.92
CA GLY A 255 -9.78 14.67 -15.31
C GLY A 255 -10.28 13.90 -14.08
N VAL A 256 -10.21 12.56 -14.09
CA VAL A 256 -10.51 11.73 -12.90
C VAL A 256 -9.51 11.98 -11.77
N LEU A 257 -8.23 12.11 -12.11
CA LEU A 257 -7.17 12.46 -11.16
C LEU A 257 -7.43 13.85 -10.55
N ASP A 258 -7.75 14.85 -11.37
CA ASP A 258 -8.08 16.20 -10.93
C ASP A 258 -9.30 16.24 -10.01
N TYR A 259 -10.36 15.53 -10.40
CA TYR A 259 -11.56 15.39 -9.58
C TYR A 259 -11.26 14.75 -8.23
N SER A 260 -10.45 13.69 -8.22
CA SER A 260 -10.08 12.98 -6.99
C SER A 260 -9.27 13.86 -6.03
N LEU A 261 -8.33 14.66 -6.55
CA LEU A 261 -7.57 15.62 -5.75
C LEU A 261 -8.45 16.75 -5.21
N ALA A 262 -9.35 17.30 -6.02
CA ALA A 262 -10.30 18.33 -5.59
C ALA A 262 -11.27 17.78 -4.52
N ARG A 263 -11.70 16.53 -4.65
CA ARG A 263 -12.52 15.81 -3.66
C ARG A 263 -11.78 15.69 -2.34
N TYR A 264 -10.49 15.30 -2.37
CA TYR A 264 -9.64 15.28 -1.18
C TYR A 264 -9.59 16.65 -0.50
N ASP A 265 -9.30 17.72 -1.25
CA ASP A 265 -9.18 19.07 -0.69
C ASP A 265 -10.48 19.53 -0.01
N SER A 266 -11.63 19.24 -0.63
CA SER A 266 -12.95 19.56 -0.07
C SER A 266 -13.20 18.82 1.25
N LEU A 267 -12.94 17.51 1.29
CA LEU A 267 -13.19 16.67 2.46
C LEU A 267 -12.17 16.92 3.58
N ALA A 268 -10.91 17.18 3.22
CA ALA A 268 -9.87 17.53 4.17
C ALA A 268 -10.18 18.84 4.89
N LYS A 269 -10.70 19.84 4.16
CA LYS A 269 -11.17 21.10 4.74
C LYS A 269 -12.34 20.88 5.70
N GLU A 270 -13.30 20.04 5.33
CA GLU A 270 -14.40 19.66 6.23
C GLU A 270 -13.86 19.00 7.51
N TRP A 271 -12.89 18.10 7.39
CA TRP A 271 -12.22 17.47 8.53
C TRP A 271 -11.45 18.47 9.42
N ASP A 272 -10.87 19.52 8.84
CA ASP A 272 -10.22 20.61 9.60
C ASP A 272 -11.23 21.41 10.44
N GLU A 273 -12.39 21.71 9.84
CA GLU A 273 -13.49 22.45 10.48
C GLU A 273 -14.14 21.63 11.60
N THR A 274 -14.32 20.33 11.36
CA THR A 274 -15.01 19.40 12.27
C THR A 274 -14.07 18.67 13.24
N LYS A 275 -12.76 18.91 13.16
CA LYS A 275 -11.71 18.29 14.01
C LYS A 275 -11.62 16.77 13.90
N HIS A 276 -12.01 16.20 12.76
CA HIS A 276 -11.86 14.75 12.53
C HIS A 276 -10.40 14.30 12.42
N TRP A 277 -9.48 15.20 12.02
CA TRP A 277 -8.04 14.89 12.04
C TRP A 277 -7.51 14.56 13.42
N ASP A 278 -8.10 15.11 14.49
CA ASP A 278 -7.69 14.86 15.88
C ASP A 278 -8.00 13.41 16.32
N LEU A 279 -8.84 12.70 15.56
CA LEU A 279 -9.22 11.31 15.83
C LEU A 279 -8.24 10.29 15.25
N ILE A 280 -7.25 10.72 14.46
CA ILE A 280 -6.24 9.85 13.88
C ILE A 280 -4.84 10.24 14.31
N SER A 281 -3.90 9.29 14.23
CA SER A 281 -2.52 9.55 14.64
C SER A 281 -1.81 10.52 13.71
N THR A 282 -0.89 11.33 14.26
CA THR A 282 -0.05 12.25 13.48
C THR A 282 0.72 11.53 12.36
N GLN A 283 1.11 10.27 12.57
CA GLN A 283 1.72 9.47 11.52
C GLN A 283 0.79 9.31 10.32
N ARG A 284 -0.49 9.02 10.52
CA ARG A 284 -1.46 8.84 9.42
C ARG A 284 -1.77 10.16 8.72
N ILE A 285 -1.79 11.27 9.45
CA ILE A 285 -1.91 12.62 8.86
C ILE A 285 -0.72 12.88 7.92
N ASN A 286 0.51 12.71 8.42
CA ASN A 286 1.72 12.88 7.63
C ASN A 286 1.76 11.96 6.40
N GLU A 287 1.31 10.72 6.53
CA GLU A 287 1.18 9.80 5.38
C GLU A 287 0.21 10.33 4.32
N CYS A 288 -0.89 10.96 4.72
CA CYS A 288 -1.86 11.55 3.77
C CYS A 288 -1.26 12.77 3.07
N GLU A 289 -0.59 13.66 3.80
CA GLU A 289 0.08 14.84 3.25
C GLU A 289 1.18 14.45 2.26
N ASP A 290 2.03 13.48 2.62
CA ASP A 290 3.08 12.95 1.76
C ASP A 290 2.51 12.38 0.46
N ARG A 291 1.43 11.60 0.56
CA ARG A 291 0.73 11.01 -0.60
C ARG A 291 0.12 12.09 -1.48
N TYR A 292 -0.58 13.04 -0.90
CA TYR A 292 -1.20 14.14 -1.63
C TYR A 292 -0.14 14.96 -2.39
N SER A 293 0.94 15.35 -1.72
CA SER A 293 2.07 16.07 -2.32
C SER A 293 2.72 15.28 -3.45
N PHE A 294 2.92 13.97 -3.26
CA PHE A 294 3.49 13.09 -4.27
C PHE A 294 2.59 12.97 -5.52
N ILE A 295 1.29 12.71 -5.31
CA ILE A 295 0.33 12.54 -6.40
C ILE A 295 0.17 13.85 -7.19
N ARG A 296 0.19 15.02 -6.55
CA ARG A 296 0.16 16.30 -7.26
C ARG A 296 1.33 16.48 -8.21
N LYS A 297 2.54 16.09 -7.79
CA LYS A 297 3.72 16.11 -8.67
C LYS A 297 3.55 15.14 -9.85
N ILE A 298 2.97 13.97 -9.62
CA ILE A 298 2.64 13.03 -10.70
C ILE A 298 1.62 13.65 -11.66
N ARG A 299 0.56 14.27 -11.16
CA ARG A 299 -0.46 14.96 -11.98
C ARG A 299 0.17 15.96 -12.94
N GLU A 300 1.07 16.82 -12.45
CA GLU A 300 1.80 17.78 -13.28
C GLU A 300 2.67 17.09 -14.34
N ALA A 301 3.32 15.98 -13.98
CA ALA A 301 4.12 15.18 -14.91
C ALA A 301 3.24 14.51 -15.99
N CYS A 302 2.05 14.02 -15.62
CA CYS A 302 1.06 13.45 -16.55
C CYS A 302 0.61 14.49 -17.57
N GLU A 303 0.22 15.69 -17.12
CA GLU A 303 -0.19 16.78 -18.01
C GLU A 303 0.93 17.16 -19.00
N LYS A 304 2.16 17.35 -18.50
CA LYS A 304 3.32 17.63 -19.35
C LYS A 304 3.61 16.51 -20.35
N THR A 305 3.28 15.26 -20.01
CA THR A 305 3.45 14.12 -20.92
C THR A 305 2.38 14.12 -22.00
N ILE A 306 1.12 14.36 -21.65
CA ILE A 306 0.02 14.48 -22.60
C ILE A 306 0.26 15.63 -23.59
N LEU A 307 0.65 16.81 -23.09
CA LEU A 307 0.99 17.97 -23.95
C LEU A 307 2.11 17.64 -24.95
N ARG A 308 3.12 16.87 -24.54
CA ARG A 308 4.20 16.41 -25.45
C ARG A 308 3.68 15.46 -26.52
N LEU A 309 2.73 14.59 -26.20
CA LEU A 309 2.13 13.66 -27.17
C LEU A 309 1.21 14.37 -28.16
N GLU A 310 0.44 15.36 -27.68
CA GLU A 310 -0.40 16.22 -28.51
C GLU A 310 0.44 17.08 -29.47
N GLY A 311 1.55 17.65 -28.99
CA GLY A 311 2.48 18.44 -29.81
C GLY A 311 3.19 17.63 -30.90
N LYS A 312 3.43 16.32 -30.68
CA LYS A 312 3.96 15.41 -31.73
C LYS A 312 2.94 15.09 -32.83
N HIS A 313 1.64 15.22 -32.54
CA HIS A 313 0.56 14.95 -33.49
C HIS A 313 0.14 16.16 -34.33
N GLN A 314 0.65 17.37 -34.05
CA GLN A 314 0.49 18.49 -34.97
C GLN A 314 1.46 18.29 -36.14
N PRO A 315 0.97 18.15 -37.40
CA PRO A 315 1.86 18.11 -38.54
C PRO A 315 2.64 19.43 -38.56
N GLN A 316 3.97 19.34 -38.62
CA GLN A 316 4.80 20.46 -39.01
C GLN A 316 4.23 20.96 -40.36
N ALA A 317 3.59 22.13 -40.33
CA ALA A 317 3.27 22.84 -41.55
C ALA A 317 4.61 23.10 -42.25
N SER A 318 4.86 22.34 -43.31
CA SER A 318 5.96 22.56 -44.23
C SER A 318 5.71 23.92 -44.89
N ASN A 319 6.48 24.92 -44.48
CA ASN A 319 6.67 26.16 -45.24
C ASN A 319 7.68 25.90 -46.36
#